data_AF-A0A672NK32-F1
#
_entry.id   AF-A0A672NK32-F1
#
_cell.length_a   1.000
_cell.length_b   1.000
_cell.length_c   1.000
_cell.angle_alpha   90.00
_cell.angle_beta   90.00
_cell.angle_gamma   90.00
#
_symmetry.space_group_name_H-M   'P 1'
#
loop_
_entity.id
_entity.type
_entity.pdbx_description
1 polymer ?
#
loop_
_entity_poly.entity_id
_entity_poly.type
_entity_poly.pdbx_seq_one_letter_code
_entity_poly.pdbx_strand_id
1 'polypeptide(L)'
;GSARPPQKKTMRQVDRTVGYLRSAAKKNGLSERPNIIITADHGMSTVYRNGLVDEIVPSKIPGRLDKVFKALKGAHPHLHVYKKEEIPARLHYSHNDRILPIILWYFPVQFHKGEHGYDNQALDMKPFFRAMGPDFQKNLEVRPFETVNIYPLMCHLLKITPEPNDGHLNTTRHILTSVTLKQNKQHFRTRNPEEDTHTNML
;
A
#
# COMPACT_ATOMS: atom_id res chain seq x y z
N GLY A 1 -3.35 -18.28 -15.90
CA GLY A 1 -4.41 -17.48 -15.24
C GLY A 1 -5.51 -18.39 -14.73
N SER A 2 -5.77 -18.34 -13.41
CA SER A 2 -6.84 -18.97 -12.60
C SER A 2 -6.22 -19.24 -11.23
N ALA A 3 -6.80 -18.70 -10.16
CA ALA A 3 -6.26 -18.87 -8.81
C ALA A 3 -6.08 -20.37 -8.49
N ARG A 4 -4.88 -20.75 -8.03
CA ARG A 4 -4.54 -22.14 -7.74
C ARG A 4 -5.36 -22.68 -6.56
N PRO A 5 -5.58 -24.01 -6.46
CA PRO A 5 -6.41 -24.59 -5.39
C PRO A 5 -6.04 -24.15 -3.96
N PRO A 6 -4.75 -24.00 -3.59
CA PRO A 6 -4.37 -23.44 -2.28
C PRO A 6 -4.82 -21.98 -2.09
N GLN A 7 -4.68 -21.13 -3.12
CA GLN A 7 -5.13 -19.73 -3.08
C GLN A 7 -6.65 -19.65 -2.91
N LYS A 8 -7.40 -20.53 -3.57
CA LYS A 8 -8.87 -20.64 -3.40
C LYS A 8 -9.25 -21.08 -1.98
N LYS A 9 -8.48 -21.98 -1.36
CA LYS A 9 -8.70 -22.39 0.04
C LYS A 9 -8.45 -21.23 1.01
N THR A 10 -7.36 -20.48 0.84
CA THR A 10 -7.05 -19.30 1.65
C THR A 10 -8.12 -18.22 1.48
N MET A 11 -8.56 -17.93 0.25
CA MET A 11 -9.63 -16.97 0.00
C MET A 11 -10.93 -17.36 0.74
N ARG A 12 -11.31 -18.64 0.72
CA ARG A 12 -12.46 -19.14 1.50
C ARG A 12 -12.27 -18.97 3.01
N GLN A 13 -11.04 -19.10 3.51
CA GLN A 13 -10.74 -18.88 4.92
C GLN A 13 -10.86 -17.41 5.33
N VAL A 14 -10.38 -16.49 4.49
CA VAL A 14 -10.54 -15.05 4.69
C VAL A 14 -12.02 -14.69 4.68
N ASP A 15 -12.79 -15.17 3.70
CA ASP A 15 -14.24 -14.95 3.62
C ASP A 15 -14.98 -15.44 4.88
N ARG A 16 -14.66 -16.65 5.36
CA ARG A 16 -15.18 -17.16 6.64
C ARG A 16 -14.82 -16.27 7.83
N THR A 17 -13.61 -15.70 7.84
CA THR A 17 -13.15 -14.82 8.91
C THR A 17 -13.91 -13.49 8.90
N VAL A 18 -14.15 -12.92 7.72
CA VAL A 18 -15.01 -11.74 7.56
C VAL A 18 -16.44 -12.03 8.03
N GLY A 19 -16.98 -13.20 7.65
CA GLY A 19 -18.29 -13.66 8.12
C GLY A 19 -18.36 -13.83 9.64
N TYR A 20 -17.28 -14.34 10.24
CA TYR A 20 -17.15 -14.48 11.70
C TYR A 20 -17.12 -13.11 12.39
N LEU A 21 -16.28 -12.17 11.93
CA LEU A 21 -16.20 -10.82 12.49
C LEU A 21 -17.56 -10.11 12.46
N ARG A 22 -18.28 -10.21 11.35
CA ARG A 22 -19.64 -9.65 11.22
C ARG A 22 -20.62 -10.31 12.18
N SER A 23 -20.55 -11.63 12.32
CA SER A 23 -21.42 -12.39 13.22
C SER A 23 -21.13 -12.08 14.70
N ALA A 24 -19.86 -11.93 15.05
CA ALA A 24 -19.42 -11.53 16.38
C ALA A 24 -19.87 -10.10 16.71
N ALA A 25 -19.71 -9.15 15.79
CA ALA A 25 -20.23 -7.79 15.95
C ALA A 25 -21.75 -7.80 16.21
N LYS A 26 -22.50 -8.61 15.45
CA LYS A 26 -23.94 -8.76 15.67
C LYS A 26 -24.31 -9.33 17.03
N LYS A 27 -23.65 -10.42 17.44
CA LYS A 27 -23.90 -11.08 18.74
C LYS A 27 -23.64 -10.15 19.93
N ASN A 28 -22.72 -9.20 19.78
CA ASN A 28 -22.37 -8.25 20.83
C ASN A 28 -23.13 -6.91 20.73
N GLY A 29 -24.20 -6.82 19.93
CA GLY A 29 -24.97 -5.58 19.76
C GLY A 29 -24.21 -4.46 19.04
N LEU A 30 -23.12 -4.79 18.35
CA LEU A 30 -22.29 -3.87 17.57
C LEU A 30 -22.62 -3.95 16.07
N SER A 31 -23.80 -4.40 15.65
CA SER A 31 -24.09 -4.51 14.20
C SER A 31 -24.04 -3.18 13.46
N GLU A 32 -24.44 -2.08 14.10
CA GLU A 32 -24.63 -0.77 13.47
C GLU A 32 -23.54 0.25 13.87
N ARG A 33 -22.51 -0.17 14.60
CA ARG A 33 -21.52 0.74 15.20
C ARG A 33 -20.13 0.76 14.53
N PRO A 34 -19.53 -0.38 14.15
CA PRO A 34 -18.16 -0.39 13.66
C PRO A 34 -18.13 -0.05 12.18
N ASN A 35 -17.23 0.86 11.84
CA ASN A 35 -16.70 0.96 10.49
C ASN A 35 -15.61 -0.09 10.32
N ILE A 36 -15.74 -0.93 9.31
CA ILE A 36 -14.81 -2.02 9.00
C ILE A 36 -14.20 -1.74 7.63
N ILE A 37 -12.87 -1.64 7.59
CA ILE A 37 -12.09 -1.60 6.35
C ILE A 37 -11.35 -2.93 6.23
N ILE A 38 -11.43 -3.57 5.07
CA ILE A 38 -10.72 -4.80 4.73
C ILE A 38 -9.92 -4.51 3.46
N THR A 39 -8.61 -4.69 3.55
CA THR A 39 -7.68 -4.40 2.45
C THR A 39 -6.51 -5.37 2.47
N ALA A 40 -5.57 -5.20 1.53
CA ALA A 40 -4.31 -5.90 1.46
C ALA A 40 -3.17 -4.89 1.27
N ASP A 41 -1.96 -5.32 1.55
CA ASP A 41 -0.73 -4.59 1.29
C ASP A 41 -0.38 -4.56 -0.20
N HIS A 42 -0.47 -5.70 -0.88
CA HIS A 42 -0.16 -5.83 -2.30
C HIS A 42 -0.92 -6.99 -2.97
N GLY A 43 -0.84 -7.04 -4.29
CA GLY A 43 -1.26 -8.19 -5.08
C GLY A 43 -0.19 -9.29 -5.19
N MET A 44 -0.32 -10.16 -6.18
CA MET A 44 0.56 -11.31 -6.42
C MET A 44 0.59 -11.66 -7.91
N SER A 45 1.77 -11.81 -8.49
CA SER A 45 1.93 -12.27 -9.88
C SER A 45 2.48 -13.70 -9.94
N THR A 46 2.24 -14.39 -11.06
CA THR A 46 2.77 -15.74 -11.29
C THR A 46 4.17 -15.65 -11.90
N VAL A 47 5.13 -16.35 -11.31
CA VAL A 47 6.48 -16.47 -11.86
C VAL A 47 6.53 -17.65 -12.82
N TYR A 48 6.83 -17.38 -14.10
CA TYR A 48 7.11 -18.39 -15.12
C TYR A 48 8.62 -18.58 -15.22
N ARG A 49 9.11 -19.80 -15.00
CA ARG A 49 10.55 -20.10 -14.98
C ARG A 49 11.06 -20.31 -16.40
N ASN A 50 11.99 -19.48 -16.85
CA ASN A 50 12.86 -19.75 -17.99
C ASN A 50 14.30 -19.30 -17.63
N GLY A 51 15.13 -20.26 -17.20
CA GLY A 51 16.57 -20.04 -16.98
C GLY A 51 17.01 -19.79 -15.53
N LEU A 52 18.16 -20.36 -15.18
CA LEU A 52 18.92 -20.09 -13.97
C LEU A 52 19.77 -18.84 -14.23
N VAL A 53 19.81 -17.90 -13.29
CA VAL A 53 20.75 -16.78 -13.32
C VAL A 53 21.55 -16.85 -12.03
N ASP A 54 22.87 -16.75 -12.15
CA ASP A 54 23.77 -16.73 -11.03
C ASP A 54 23.58 -15.46 -10.19
N GLU A 55 23.63 -15.62 -8.88
CA GLU A 55 23.52 -14.54 -7.91
C GLU A 55 24.67 -13.54 -8.12
N ILE A 56 24.33 -12.28 -8.43
CA ILE A 56 25.31 -11.19 -8.41
C ILE A 56 25.15 -10.45 -7.10
N VAL A 57 26.14 -10.57 -6.21
CA VAL A 57 26.20 -9.85 -4.92
C VAL A 57 27.18 -8.69 -5.04
N PRO A 58 26.73 -7.44 -5.25
CA PRO A 58 27.60 -6.29 -5.32
C PRO A 58 27.43 -5.46 -4.06
N SER A 59 28.01 -5.90 -2.93
CA SER A 59 28.11 -5.02 -1.77
C SER A 59 29.40 -5.25 -0.99
N LYS A 60 30.18 -4.16 -0.86
CA LYS A 60 31.35 -3.89 0.03
C LYS A 60 32.64 -3.37 -0.65
N ILE A 61 32.57 -2.54 -1.69
CA ILE A 61 33.78 -1.80 -2.14
C ILE A 61 33.45 -0.31 -2.43
N PRO A 62 33.77 0.61 -1.50
CA PRO A 62 33.74 2.05 -1.75
C PRO A 62 34.56 2.40 -3.01
N GLY A 63 34.08 3.36 -3.82
CA GLY A 63 34.76 3.79 -5.04
C GLY A 63 34.57 2.88 -6.27
N ARG A 64 33.71 1.85 -6.20
CA ARG A 64 33.39 0.96 -7.35
C ARG A 64 31.92 1.02 -7.80
N LEU A 65 31.12 1.93 -7.27
CA LEU A 65 29.68 2.02 -7.57
C LEU A 65 29.40 2.16 -9.07
N ASP A 66 30.07 3.10 -9.76
CA ASP A 66 29.92 3.25 -11.21
C ASP A 66 30.43 2.02 -11.98
N LYS A 67 31.46 1.34 -11.48
CA LYS A 67 31.97 0.10 -12.07
C LYS A 67 30.94 -1.03 -11.95
N VAL A 68 30.32 -1.17 -10.78
CA VAL A 68 29.24 -2.13 -10.52
C VAL A 68 28.03 -1.81 -11.38
N PHE A 69 27.58 -0.55 -11.39
CA PHE A 69 26.44 -0.14 -12.20
C PHE A 69 26.66 -0.44 -13.68
N LYS A 70 27.83 -0.06 -14.24
CA LYS A 70 28.18 -0.37 -15.63
C LYS A 70 28.25 -1.87 -15.92
N ALA A 71 28.75 -2.68 -14.97
CA ALA A 71 28.82 -4.13 -15.13
C ALA A 71 27.43 -4.79 -15.14
N LEU A 72 26.47 -4.25 -14.39
CA LEU A 72 25.12 -4.80 -14.27
C LEU A 72 24.16 -4.26 -15.35
N LYS A 73 24.34 -3.01 -15.78
CA LYS A 73 23.45 -2.37 -16.75
C LYS A 73 23.53 -3.08 -18.10
N GLY A 74 22.42 -3.66 -18.53
CA GLY A 74 22.34 -4.41 -19.79
C GLY A 74 22.96 -5.81 -19.74
N ALA A 75 23.38 -6.28 -18.57
CA ALA A 75 23.94 -7.62 -18.41
C ALA A 75 22.95 -8.75 -18.72
N HIS A 76 21.64 -8.51 -18.53
CA HIS A 76 20.60 -9.47 -18.83
C HIS A 76 19.29 -8.75 -19.24
N PRO A 77 18.54 -9.25 -20.24
CA PRO A 77 17.33 -8.60 -20.75
C PRO A 77 16.20 -8.46 -19.71
N HIS A 78 16.22 -9.26 -18.65
CA HIS A 78 15.24 -9.23 -17.56
C HIS A 78 15.79 -8.63 -16.25
N LEU A 79 16.99 -8.04 -16.28
CA LEU A 79 17.58 -7.32 -15.16
C LEU A 79 17.53 -5.82 -15.45
N HIS A 80 16.65 -5.12 -14.74
CA HIS A 80 16.63 -3.66 -14.80
C HIS A 80 17.42 -3.09 -13.63
N VAL A 81 18.40 -2.25 -13.96
CA VAL A 81 19.32 -1.63 -13.00
C VAL A 81 19.12 -0.13 -13.08
N TYR A 82 18.90 0.49 -11.92
CA TYR A 82 18.72 1.93 -11.79
C TYR A 82 19.69 2.47 -10.76
N LYS A 83 20.25 3.66 -11.02
CA LYS A 83 20.74 4.46 -9.89
C LYS A 83 19.53 4.95 -9.10
N LYS A 84 19.71 5.18 -7.80
CA LYS A 84 18.66 5.65 -6.89
C LYS A 84 17.97 6.93 -7.41
N GLU A 85 18.76 7.83 -7.97
CA GLU A 85 18.32 9.08 -8.58
C GLU A 85 17.58 8.91 -9.93
N GLU A 86 17.72 7.75 -10.59
CA GLU A 86 17.05 7.43 -11.86
C GLU A 86 15.69 6.76 -11.67
N ILE A 87 15.32 6.43 -10.42
CA ILE A 87 14.04 5.80 -10.12
C ILE A 87 12.90 6.76 -10.47
N PRO A 88 11.85 6.30 -11.18
CA PRO A 88 10.71 7.14 -11.52
C PRO A 88 10.13 7.84 -10.30
N ALA A 89 10.03 9.18 -10.36
CA ALA A 89 9.57 10.01 -9.24
C ALA A 89 8.22 9.56 -8.66
N ARG A 90 7.32 9.03 -9.50
CA ARG A 90 6.01 8.48 -9.11
C ARG A 90 6.07 7.35 -8.07
N LEU A 91 7.21 6.69 -7.92
CA LEU A 91 7.39 5.61 -6.96
C LEU A 91 7.72 6.14 -5.57
N HIS A 92 8.09 7.42 -5.44
CA HIS A 92 8.52 8.04 -4.19
C HIS A 92 9.60 7.22 -3.46
N TYR A 93 10.45 6.52 -4.22
CA TYR A 93 11.40 5.51 -3.72
C TYR A 93 12.86 5.88 -3.97
N SER A 94 13.21 7.14 -3.69
CA SER A 94 14.58 7.64 -3.86
C SER A 94 15.08 8.55 -2.73
N HIS A 95 14.20 9.11 -1.89
CA HIS A 95 14.57 10.11 -0.89
C HIS A 95 14.66 9.52 0.53
N ASN A 96 15.52 8.52 0.73
CA ASN A 96 15.82 7.97 2.07
C ASN A 96 17.20 7.32 2.12
N ASP A 97 17.98 7.56 3.17
CA ASP A 97 19.35 7.02 3.31
C ASP A 97 19.41 5.49 3.38
N ARG A 98 18.32 4.83 3.78
CA ARG A 98 18.22 3.35 3.80
C ARG A 98 18.12 2.76 2.39
N ILE A 99 17.75 3.56 1.38
CA ILE A 99 17.69 3.11 -0.01
C ILE A 99 19.11 3.15 -0.57
N LEU A 100 19.61 1.99 -1.01
CA LEU A 100 20.94 1.85 -1.58
C LEU A 100 21.09 2.65 -2.89
N PRO A 101 22.31 3.14 -3.22
CA PRO A 101 22.54 3.93 -4.43
C PRO A 101 22.26 3.20 -5.77
N ILE A 102 22.30 1.86 -5.77
CA ILE A 102 21.96 1.04 -6.94
C ILE A 102 20.77 0.18 -6.55
N ILE A 103 19.73 0.22 -7.38
CA ILE A 103 18.51 -0.57 -7.21
C ILE A 103 18.42 -1.57 -8.34
N LEU A 104 18.22 -2.84 -7.97
CA LEU A 104 18.02 -3.93 -8.90
C LEU A 104 16.55 -4.28 -8.90
N TRP A 105 15.96 -4.27 -10.10
CA TRP A 105 14.64 -4.77 -10.33
C TRP A 105 14.78 -6.05 -11.15
N TYR A 106 14.73 -7.16 -10.43
CA TYR A 106 15.10 -8.47 -10.91
C TYR A 106 14.18 -9.54 -10.32
N PHE A 107 13.98 -10.64 -11.05
CA PHE A 107 13.30 -11.83 -10.55
C PHE A 107 14.20 -12.53 -9.55
N PRO A 108 13.83 -12.63 -8.27
CA PRO A 108 14.76 -13.15 -7.29
C PRO A 108 15.12 -14.61 -7.58
N VAL A 109 16.27 -15.05 -7.06
CA VAL A 109 16.73 -16.45 -6.96
C VAL A 109 15.84 -17.24 -5.97
N GLN A 110 14.54 -16.92 -5.93
CA GLN A 110 13.54 -17.51 -5.05
C GLN A 110 12.79 -18.58 -5.81
N PHE A 111 12.52 -19.70 -5.14
CA PHE A 111 11.84 -20.84 -5.75
C PHE A 111 10.31 -20.74 -5.71
N HIS A 112 9.76 -19.61 -5.26
CA HIS A 112 8.32 -19.40 -5.15
C HIS A 112 7.64 -19.37 -6.51
N LYS A 113 6.44 -19.93 -6.58
CA LYS A 113 5.65 -19.99 -7.82
C LYS A 113 4.78 -18.73 -8.03
N GLY A 114 4.92 -17.74 -7.17
CA GLY A 114 4.25 -16.45 -7.21
C GLY A 114 5.02 -15.47 -6.34
N GLU A 115 5.07 -14.22 -6.75
CA GLU A 115 5.92 -13.19 -6.14
C GLU A 115 5.25 -11.82 -6.21
N HIS A 116 5.74 -10.88 -5.41
CA HIS A 116 5.29 -9.48 -5.35
C HIS A 116 6.48 -8.52 -5.29
N GLY A 117 6.23 -7.22 -5.13
CA GLY A 117 7.28 -6.19 -5.12
C GLY A 117 7.66 -5.65 -6.50
N TYR A 118 6.88 -5.99 -7.53
CA TYR A 118 6.98 -5.40 -8.86
C TYR A 118 6.33 -4.01 -8.91
N ASP A 119 6.18 -3.48 -10.13
CA ASP A 119 5.67 -2.14 -10.37
C ASP A 119 4.28 -2.01 -9.77
N ASN A 120 4.09 -0.98 -8.95
CA ASN A 120 2.80 -0.72 -8.35
C ASN A 120 1.72 -0.40 -9.41
N GLN A 121 2.08 -0.08 -10.66
CA GLN A 121 1.15 0.07 -11.78
C GLN A 121 0.65 -1.26 -12.38
N ALA A 122 1.37 -2.37 -12.19
CA ALA A 122 0.95 -3.67 -12.70
C ALA A 122 -0.38 -4.10 -12.05
N LEU A 123 -1.31 -4.62 -12.86
CA LEU A 123 -2.63 -5.03 -12.38
C LEU A 123 -2.53 -6.12 -11.29
N ASP A 124 -1.62 -7.07 -11.48
CA ASP A 124 -1.37 -8.14 -10.53
C ASP A 124 -0.86 -7.64 -9.17
N MET A 125 -0.31 -6.43 -9.08
CA MET A 125 0.19 -5.83 -7.82
C MET A 125 -0.87 -5.02 -7.08
N LYS A 126 -2.04 -4.79 -7.67
CA LYS A 126 -3.09 -3.97 -7.06
C LYS A 126 -3.74 -4.73 -5.89
N PRO A 127 -3.70 -4.18 -4.66
CA PRO A 127 -4.45 -4.75 -3.55
C PRO A 127 -5.95 -4.48 -3.74
N PHE A 128 -6.78 -5.19 -2.97
CA PHE A 128 -8.21 -4.90 -2.90
C PHE A 128 -8.52 -3.92 -1.76
N PHE A 129 -9.64 -3.22 -1.85
CA PHE A 129 -10.19 -2.38 -0.79
C PHE A 129 -11.70 -2.62 -0.67
N ARG A 130 -12.18 -2.88 0.55
CA ARG A 130 -13.60 -2.98 0.89
C ARG A 130 -13.86 -2.27 2.20
N ALA A 131 -14.94 -1.52 2.26
CA ALA A 131 -15.36 -0.81 3.45
C ALA A 131 -16.85 -1.00 3.70
N MET A 132 -17.24 -1.09 4.96
CA MET A 132 -18.63 -1.20 5.38
C MET A 132 -18.81 -0.61 6.78
N GLY A 133 -19.98 -0.06 7.06
CA GLY A 133 -20.27 0.57 8.34
C GLY A 133 -21.24 1.74 8.19
N PRO A 134 -21.66 2.35 9.30
CA PRO A 134 -22.61 3.46 9.29
C PRO A 134 -22.10 4.71 8.56
N ASP A 135 -20.78 4.93 8.52
CA ASP A 135 -20.19 6.12 7.92
C ASP A 135 -19.86 5.98 6.43
N PHE A 136 -19.97 4.77 5.88
CA PHE A 136 -19.74 4.50 4.46
C PHE A 136 -21.04 4.45 3.67
N GLN A 137 -20.98 4.90 2.42
CA GLN A 137 -22.08 4.70 1.49
C GLN A 137 -22.31 3.21 1.22
N LYS A 138 -23.58 2.83 1.08
CA LYS A 138 -23.99 1.45 0.80
C LYS A 138 -24.00 1.21 -0.70
N ASN A 139 -23.58 0.01 -1.12
CA ASN A 139 -23.60 -0.45 -2.52
C ASN A 139 -22.88 0.49 -3.50
N LEU A 140 -21.79 1.12 -3.05
CA LEU A 140 -20.99 2.00 -3.87
C LEU A 140 -19.74 1.26 -4.38
N GLU A 141 -19.58 1.25 -5.70
CA GLU A 141 -18.30 0.91 -6.35
C GLU A 141 -17.56 2.20 -6.66
N VAL A 142 -16.25 2.23 -6.40
CA VAL A 142 -15.42 3.42 -6.55
C VAL A 142 -14.24 3.17 -7.47
N ARG A 143 -13.76 4.25 -8.10
CA ARG A 143 -12.53 4.18 -8.89
C ARG A 143 -11.33 3.85 -7.99
N PRO A 144 -10.28 3.22 -8.54
CA PRO A 144 -9.05 2.95 -7.80
C PRO A 144 -8.44 4.23 -7.20
N PHE A 145 -7.84 4.09 -6.02
CA PHE A 145 -7.07 5.12 -5.34
C PHE A 145 -5.86 4.49 -4.66
N GLU A 146 -4.86 5.31 -4.30
CA GLU A 146 -3.63 4.84 -3.67
C GLU A 146 -3.82 4.60 -2.18
N THR A 147 -3.20 3.53 -1.66
CA THR A 147 -3.34 3.09 -0.26
C THR A 147 -2.90 4.13 0.77
N VAL A 148 -2.02 5.06 0.40
CA VAL A 148 -1.61 6.20 1.25
C VAL A 148 -2.81 7.05 1.71
N ASN A 149 -3.91 7.07 0.94
CA ASN A 149 -5.13 7.81 1.29
C ASN A 149 -6.02 7.09 2.32
N ILE A 150 -5.64 5.88 2.78
CA ILE A 150 -6.39 5.15 3.83
C ILE A 150 -6.13 5.74 5.21
N TYR A 151 -4.92 6.20 5.51
CA TYR A 151 -4.60 6.83 6.81
C TYR A 151 -5.49 8.06 7.11
N PRO A 152 -5.57 9.10 6.26
CA PRO A 152 -6.43 10.25 6.53
C PRO A 152 -7.93 9.88 6.56
N LEU A 153 -8.34 8.84 5.83
CA LEU A 153 -9.69 8.28 5.92
C LEU A 153 -9.96 7.69 7.32
N MET A 154 -9.03 6.89 7.85
CA MET A 154 -9.15 6.32 9.21
C MET A 154 -9.19 7.41 10.27
N CYS A 155 -8.31 8.42 10.19
CA CYS A 155 -8.32 9.56 11.10
C CYS A 155 -9.68 10.28 11.07
N HIS A 156 -10.26 10.48 9.88
CA HIS A 156 -11.57 11.10 9.73
C HIS A 156 -12.70 10.27 10.38
N LEU A 157 -12.70 8.95 10.21
CA LEU A 157 -13.68 8.04 10.80
C LEU A 157 -13.57 7.98 12.34
N LEU A 158 -12.35 8.05 12.86
CA LEU A 158 -12.06 8.07 14.29
C LEU A 158 -12.23 9.45 14.93
N LYS A 159 -12.48 10.49 14.13
CA LYS A 159 -12.58 11.90 14.57
C LYS A 159 -11.31 12.40 15.25
N ILE A 160 -10.15 11.99 14.75
CA ILE A 160 -8.84 12.46 15.21
C ILE A 160 -8.16 13.30 14.12
N THR A 161 -7.26 14.18 14.55
CA THR A 161 -6.42 14.95 13.64
C THR A 161 -5.34 14.02 13.05
N PRO A 162 -5.21 13.93 11.72
CA PRO A 162 -4.09 13.20 11.12
C PRO A 162 -2.78 13.96 11.33
N GLU A 163 -1.69 13.23 11.60
CA GLU A 163 -0.34 13.78 11.54
C GLU A 163 0.06 14.10 10.09
N PRO A 164 1.14 14.87 9.85
CA PRO A 164 1.67 15.09 8.50
C PRO A 164 1.90 13.78 7.76
N ASN A 165 1.30 13.64 6.57
CA ASN A 165 1.36 12.45 5.74
C ASN A 165 1.10 12.79 4.27
N ASP A 166 1.47 11.90 3.35
CA ASP A 166 1.33 12.10 1.91
C ASP A 166 -0.09 11.79 1.37
N GLY A 167 -1.01 11.37 2.23
CA GLY A 167 -2.38 11.01 1.86
C GLY A 167 -3.34 12.20 1.90
N HIS A 168 -4.41 12.12 1.12
CA HIS A 168 -5.46 13.14 1.10
C HIS A 168 -6.85 12.56 1.30
N LEU A 169 -7.56 13.06 2.33
CA LEU A 169 -8.96 12.67 2.58
C LEU A 169 -9.86 12.94 1.37
N ASN A 170 -9.61 14.01 0.60
CA ASN A 170 -10.42 14.34 -0.57
C ASN A 170 -10.48 13.21 -1.60
N THR A 171 -9.43 12.40 -1.70
CA THR A 171 -9.38 11.22 -2.58
C THR A 171 -10.43 10.18 -2.19
N THR A 172 -10.70 9.99 -0.89
CA THR A 172 -11.59 8.95 -0.35
C THR A 172 -12.89 9.51 0.24
N ARG A 173 -13.05 10.84 0.25
CA ARG A 173 -14.20 11.53 0.84
C ARG A 173 -15.54 11.10 0.25
N HIS A 174 -15.55 10.81 -1.05
CA HIS A 174 -16.74 10.40 -1.79
C HIS A 174 -17.25 9.00 -1.41
N ILE A 175 -16.50 8.24 -0.60
CA ILE A 175 -16.92 6.93 -0.08
C ILE A 175 -17.80 7.09 1.18
N LEU A 176 -17.73 8.26 1.84
CA LEU A 176 -18.42 8.53 3.11
C LEU A 176 -19.84 9.06 2.89
N THR A 177 -20.71 8.89 3.88
CA THR A 177 -22.06 9.46 3.86
C THR A 177 -22.05 10.98 4.06
N SER A 178 -23.08 11.66 3.55
CA SER A 178 -23.27 13.11 3.76
C SER A 178 -23.36 13.51 5.23
N VAL A 179 -23.83 12.62 6.12
CA VAL A 179 -23.92 12.87 7.57
C VAL A 179 -22.52 12.93 8.18
N THR A 180 -21.70 11.92 7.90
CA THR A 180 -20.30 11.83 8.36
C THR A 180 -19.51 13.06 7.95
N LEU A 181 -19.67 13.52 6.71
CA LEU A 181 -18.98 14.71 6.19
C LEU A 181 -19.38 16.03 6.88
N LYS A 182 -20.61 16.12 7.42
CA LYS A 182 -21.11 17.32 8.10
C LYS A 182 -20.66 17.38 9.57
N GLN A 183 -20.66 16.23 10.27
CA GLN A 183 -20.29 16.17 11.69
C GLN A 183 -18.86 16.65 11.96
N ASN A 184 -17.92 16.36 11.04
CA ASN A 184 -16.52 16.75 11.22
C ASN A 184 -16.23 18.23 10.89
N LYS A 185 -17.05 18.92 10.08
CA LYS A 185 -16.86 20.37 9.83
C LYS A 185 -17.06 21.23 11.08
N GLN A 186 -17.84 20.76 12.06
CA GLN A 186 -18.06 21.50 13.31
C GLN A 186 -16.96 21.28 14.34
N HIS A 187 -16.30 20.12 14.34
CA HIS A 187 -15.24 19.79 15.31
C HIS A 187 -13.88 20.42 14.96
N PHE A 188 -13.58 20.61 13.66
CA PHE A 188 -12.34 21.27 13.22
C PHE A 188 -12.39 22.81 13.25
N ARG A 189 -13.58 23.42 13.42
CA ARG A 189 -13.72 24.88 13.53
C ARG A 189 -13.36 25.44 14.91
N THR A 190 -13.13 24.59 15.91
CA THR A 190 -12.93 25.00 17.31
C THR A 190 -11.47 24.99 17.76
N ARG A 191 -10.49 24.81 16.87
CA ARG A 191 -9.06 24.95 17.22
C ARG A 191 -8.48 26.23 16.62
N ASN A 192 -7.91 27.06 17.49
CA ASN A 192 -7.22 28.30 17.13
C ASN A 192 -5.91 27.97 16.40
N PRO A 193 -5.56 28.66 15.30
CA PRO A 193 -4.32 28.41 14.55
C PRO A 193 -3.02 28.77 15.29
N GLU A 194 -3.11 29.40 16.47
CA GLU A 194 -1.95 29.97 17.17
C GLU A 194 -1.18 28.95 18.04
N GLU A 195 -1.74 27.77 18.32
CA GLU A 195 -1.08 26.76 19.15
C GLU A 195 -0.04 25.89 18.39
N ASP A 196 0.04 25.96 17.06
CA ASP A 196 0.91 25.09 16.24
C ASP A 196 2.32 25.67 15.97
N THR A 197 2.71 26.79 16.57
CA THR A 197 4.03 27.42 16.31
C THR A 197 5.16 26.99 17.22
N HIS A 198 4.91 26.10 18.19
CA HIS A 198 5.92 25.71 19.18
C HIS A 198 6.20 24.20 19.21
N THR A 199 6.52 23.58 18.07
CA THR A 199 7.33 22.35 18.08
C THR A 199 8.12 22.19 16.78
N ASN A 200 9.11 23.07 16.57
CA ASN A 200 10.17 22.86 15.59
C ASN A 200 11.47 23.44 16.13
N MET A 201 12.06 22.73 17.09
CA MET A 201 13.51 22.74 17.35
C MET A 201 13.82 21.45 18.09
N LEU A 202 14.32 20.46 17.35
CA LEU A 202 15.46 19.56 17.64
C LEU A 202 15.59 18.53 16.52
#